data_AF-A0A1M3MIR2-F1
#
_entry.id   AF-A0A1M3MIR2-F1
#
_cell.length_a   1.000
_cell.length_b   1.000
_cell.length_c   1.000
_cell.angle_alpha   90.00
_cell.angle_beta   90.00
_cell.angle_gamma   90.00
#
_symmetry.space_group_name_H-M   'P 1'
#
loop_
_entity.id
_entity.type
_entity.pdbx_description
1 polymer ?
#
loop_
_entity_poly.entity_id
_entity_poly.type
_entity_poly.pdbx_seq_one_letter_code
_entity_poly.pdbx_strand_id
1 'polypeptide(L)'
;MRGPAKSKVEKAEERTANTIAAGQLRSLIERIERLEEERKAIADDIKEVYAEAKGTGFDPKTIRAIIRLRKKEDHERQEEEAMLHLYMDALGMR
;
A
#
# COMPACT_ATOMS: atom_id res chain seq x y z
N MET A 1 -16.73 -43.40 39.19
CA MET A 1 -16.65 -43.50 37.72
C MET A 1 -17.07 -42.16 37.10
N ARG A 2 -16.13 -41.29 36.70
CA ARG A 2 -16.43 -40.09 35.88
C ARG A 2 -16.24 -40.50 34.42
N GLY A 3 -17.34 -40.68 33.70
CA GLY A 3 -17.37 -41.22 32.34
C GLY A 3 -16.81 -40.28 31.25
N PRO A 4 -16.62 -40.80 30.03
CA PRO A 4 -15.88 -40.19 28.92
C PRO A 4 -16.60 -39.02 28.22
N ALA A 5 -17.69 -38.50 28.79
CA ALA A 5 -18.56 -37.54 28.13
C ALA A 5 -17.97 -36.11 28.06
N LYS A 6 -17.16 -35.69 29.05
CA LYS A 6 -16.56 -34.34 29.06
C LYS A 6 -15.58 -34.10 27.90
N SER A 7 -14.78 -35.09 27.52
CA SER A 7 -13.77 -34.93 26.46
C SER A 7 -14.35 -34.88 25.05
N LYS A 8 -15.55 -35.43 24.82
CA LYS A 8 -16.24 -35.32 23.53
C LYS A 8 -16.86 -33.94 23.31
N VAL A 9 -17.38 -33.33 24.38
CA VAL A 9 -17.98 -31.98 24.33
C VAL A 9 -16.90 -30.92 24.13
N GLU A 10 -15.80 -30.99 24.89
CA GLU A 10 -14.65 -30.06 24.72
C GLU A 10 -14.04 -30.16 23.31
N LYS A 11 -13.88 -31.38 22.76
CA LYS A 11 -13.41 -31.55 21.37
C LYS A 11 -14.38 -31.03 20.32
N ALA A 12 -15.68 -31.02 20.60
CA ALA A 12 -16.68 -30.49 19.67
C ALA A 12 -16.66 -28.94 19.68
N GLU A 13 -16.54 -28.34 20.86
CA GLU A 13 -16.41 -26.88 21.03
C GLU A 13 -15.11 -26.36 20.39
N GLU A 14 -13.98 -27.04 20.59
CA GLU A 14 -12.69 -26.70 19.96
C GLU A 14 -12.75 -26.79 18.43
N ARG A 15 -13.41 -27.82 17.88
CA ARG A 15 -13.61 -27.94 16.42
C ARG A 15 -14.48 -26.80 15.87
N THR A 16 -15.53 -26.42 16.57
CA THR A 16 -16.39 -25.30 16.17
C THR A 16 -15.62 -23.98 16.25
N ALA A 17 -14.87 -23.73 17.32
CA ALA A 17 -14.01 -22.55 17.45
C ALA A 17 -12.96 -22.48 16.34
N ASN A 18 -12.29 -23.60 16.03
CA ASN A 18 -11.34 -23.68 14.91
C ASN A 18 -12.01 -23.42 13.56
N THR A 19 -13.26 -23.86 13.37
CA THR A 19 -14.03 -23.63 12.14
C THR A 19 -14.41 -22.15 11.99
N ILE A 20 -14.80 -21.48 13.08
CA ILE A 20 -15.09 -20.04 13.10
C ILE A 20 -13.81 -19.24 12.79
N ALA A 21 -12.69 -19.58 13.44
CA ALA A 21 -11.40 -18.93 13.19
C ALA A 21 -10.93 -19.12 11.75
N ALA A 22 -11.07 -20.33 11.19
CA ALA A 22 -10.76 -20.61 9.78
C ALA A 22 -11.65 -19.83 8.81
N GLY A 23 -12.94 -19.67 9.12
CA GLY A 23 -13.87 -18.85 8.34
C GLY A 23 -13.50 -17.36 8.34
N GLN A 24 -13.14 -16.82 9.51
CA GLN A 24 -12.67 -15.43 9.62
C GLN A 24 -11.36 -15.20 8.84
N LEU A 25 -10.40 -16.11 8.98
CA LEU A 25 -9.14 -16.04 8.23
C LEU A 25 -9.38 -16.07 6.72
N ARG A 26 -10.24 -16.98 6.25
CA ARG A 26 -10.61 -17.05 4.82
C ARG A 26 -11.23 -15.73 4.33
N SER A 27 -12.16 -15.17 5.08
CA SER A 27 -12.78 -13.89 4.73
C SER A 27 -11.77 -12.74 4.66
N LEU A 28 -10.79 -12.70 5.56
CA LEU A 28 -9.71 -11.70 5.52
C LEU A 28 -8.83 -11.89 4.28
N ILE A 29 -8.45 -13.12 3.95
CA ILE A 29 -7.63 -13.45 2.77
C ILE A 29 -8.35 -13.04 1.50
N GLU A 30 -9.60 -13.47 1.30
CA GLU A 30 -10.39 -13.15 0.09
C GLU A 30 -10.54 -11.63 -0.10
N ARG A 31 -10.73 -10.88 1.01
CA ARG A 31 -10.79 -9.41 0.95
C ARG A 31 -9.45 -8.79 0.55
N ILE A 32 -8.34 -9.31 1.04
CA ILE A 32 -6.99 -8.85 0.68
C ILE A 32 -6.72 -9.16 -0.78
N GLU A 33 -6.99 -10.38 -1.26
CA GLU A 33 -6.78 -10.78 -2.65
C GLU A 33 -7.53 -9.87 -3.62
N ARG A 34 -8.79 -9.54 -3.33
CA ARG A 34 -9.54 -8.57 -4.13
C ARG A 34 -8.89 -7.18 -4.13
N LEU A 35 -8.42 -6.70 -2.97
CA LEU A 35 -7.72 -5.40 -2.88
C LEU A 35 -6.36 -5.42 -3.61
N GLU A 36 -5.68 -6.55 -3.64
CA GLU A 36 -4.44 -6.76 -4.39
C GLU A 36 -4.70 -6.67 -5.91
N GLU A 37 -5.78 -7.29 -6.39
CA GLU A 37 -6.23 -7.19 -7.79
C GLU A 37 -6.62 -5.77 -8.17
N GLU A 38 -7.43 -5.08 -7.36
CA GLU A 38 -7.79 -3.68 -7.56
C GLU A 38 -6.56 -2.77 -7.60
N ARG A 39 -5.61 -2.96 -6.66
CA ARG A 39 -4.36 -2.20 -6.65
C ARG A 39 -3.53 -2.46 -7.90
N LYS A 40 -3.51 -3.71 -8.39
CA LYS A 40 -2.79 -4.04 -9.62
C LYS A 40 -3.40 -3.33 -10.83
N ALA A 41 -4.73 -3.35 -10.96
CA ALA A 41 -5.44 -2.64 -12.04
C ALA A 41 -5.10 -1.14 -12.02
N ILE A 42 -5.21 -0.49 -10.86
CA ILE A 42 -4.85 0.93 -10.68
C ILE A 42 -3.36 1.17 -11.03
N ALA A 43 -2.47 0.27 -10.63
CA ALA A 43 -1.05 0.40 -10.92
C ALA A 43 -0.76 0.28 -12.43
N ASP A 44 -1.51 -0.55 -13.15
CA ASP A 44 -1.40 -0.69 -14.60
C ASP A 44 -1.97 0.54 -15.31
N ASP A 45 -3.12 1.07 -14.90
CA ASP A 45 -3.67 2.33 -15.40
C ASP A 45 -2.67 3.49 -15.23
N ILE A 46 -2.04 3.61 -14.05
CA ILE A 46 -1.01 4.62 -13.80
C ILE A 46 0.18 4.46 -14.76
N LYS A 47 0.59 3.22 -15.10
CA LYS A 47 1.67 3.00 -16.07
C LYS A 47 1.28 3.46 -17.46
N GLU A 48 0.04 3.21 -17.89
CA GLU A 48 -0.49 3.68 -19.17
C GLU A 48 -0.46 5.21 -19.26
N VAL A 49 -0.88 5.91 -18.21
CA VAL A 49 -0.80 7.39 -18.14
C VAL A 49 0.65 7.87 -18.26
N TYR A 50 1.61 7.22 -17.60
CA TYR A 50 3.03 7.56 -17.77
C TYR A 50 3.55 7.27 -19.19
N ALA A 51 3.03 6.22 -19.85
CA ALA A 51 3.39 5.90 -21.23
C ALA A 51 2.80 6.91 -22.21
N GLU A 52 1.57 7.35 -22.01
CA GLU A 52 0.93 8.43 -22.75
C GLU A 52 1.70 9.75 -22.60
N ALA A 53 2.06 10.12 -21.37
CA ALA A 53 2.88 11.29 -21.09
C ALA A 53 4.22 11.25 -21.85
N LYS A 54 4.84 10.07 -21.93
CA LYS A 54 6.06 9.87 -22.73
C LYS A 54 5.81 10.04 -24.23
N GLY A 55 4.71 9.46 -24.75
CA GLY A 55 4.34 9.56 -26.16
C GLY A 55 3.99 10.97 -26.61
N THR A 56 3.51 11.81 -25.68
CA THR A 56 3.18 13.23 -25.89
C THR A 56 4.37 14.17 -25.66
N GLY A 57 5.54 13.65 -25.29
CA GLY A 57 6.80 14.42 -25.19
C GLY A 57 7.19 14.87 -23.78
N PHE A 58 6.47 14.45 -22.72
CA PHE A 58 6.87 14.71 -21.34
C PHE A 58 7.83 13.64 -20.81
N ASP A 59 8.71 14.01 -19.88
CA ASP A 59 9.56 13.05 -19.17
C ASP A 59 8.83 12.44 -17.95
N PRO A 60 8.56 11.11 -17.95
CA PRO A 60 7.89 10.45 -16.83
C PRO A 60 8.69 10.49 -15.52
N LYS A 61 10.02 10.69 -15.54
CA LYS A 61 10.80 10.82 -14.29
C LYS A 61 10.50 12.14 -13.60
N THR A 62 10.49 13.23 -14.37
CA THR A 62 10.12 14.56 -13.91
C THR A 62 8.68 14.60 -13.38
N ILE A 63 7.71 13.99 -14.07
CA ILE A 63 6.32 13.91 -13.57
C ILE A 63 6.24 13.18 -12.23
N ARG A 64 6.98 12.06 -12.05
CA ARG A 64 7.04 11.35 -10.75
C ARG A 64 7.63 12.23 -9.65
N ALA A 65 8.63 13.05 -9.96
CA ALA A 65 9.19 14.00 -9.00
C ALA A 65 8.14 15.03 -8.58
N ILE A 66 7.41 15.62 -9.54
CA ILE A 66 6.32 16.56 -9.27
C ILE A 66 5.22 15.92 -8.41
N ILE A 67 4.78 14.70 -8.72
CA ILE A 67 3.76 14.01 -7.91
C ILE A 67 4.24 13.78 -6.47
N ARG A 68 5.52 13.47 -6.24
CA ARG A 68 6.07 13.36 -4.87
C ARG A 68 6.07 14.70 -4.16
N LEU A 69 6.47 15.78 -4.83
CA LEU A 69 6.44 17.13 -4.26
C LEU A 69 5.03 17.58 -3.90
N ARG A 70 4.03 17.22 -4.72
CA ARG A 70 2.61 17.54 -4.48
C ARG A 70 1.98 16.77 -3.32
N LYS A 71 2.64 15.74 -2.79
CA LYS A 71 2.19 14.99 -1.62
C LYS A 71 2.66 15.59 -0.29
N LYS A 72 3.58 16.55 -0.34
CA LYS A 72 4.07 17.26 0.84
C LYS A 72 3.21 18.48 1.12
N GLU A 73 3.15 18.87 2.38
CA GLU A 73 2.53 20.13 2.78
C GLU A 73 3.34 21.31 2.21
N ASP A 74 2.67 22.44 1.96
CA ASP A 74 3.30 23.58 1.30
C ASP A 74 4.52 24.13 2.07
N HIS A 75 4.45 24.14 3.40
CA HIS A 75 5.55 24.61 4.26
C HIS A 75 6.74 23.66 4.25
N GLU A 76 6.51 22.34 4.31
CA GLU A 76 7.58 21.33 4.20
C GLU A 76 8.31 21.46 2.85
N ARG A 77 7.56 21.65 1.76
CA ARG A 77 8.14 21.84 0.43
C ARG A 77 9.01 23.10 0.37
N GLN A 78 8.55 24.22 0.93
CA GLN A 78 9.29 25.48 0.95
C GLN A 78 10.57 25.39 1.79
N GLU A 79 10.52 24.72 2.93
CA GLU A 79 11.68 24.52 3.80
C GLU A 79 12.75 23.66 3.10
N GLU A 80 12.34 22.54 2.50
CA GLU A 80 13.26 21.69 1.72
C GLU A 80 13.87 22.41 0.51
N GLU A 81 13.07 23.19 -0.21
CA GLU A 81 13.53 23.98 -1.35
C GLU A 81 14.54 25.05 -0.92
N ALA A 82 14.28 25.75 0.19
CA ALA A 82 15.22 26.72 0.76
C ALA A 82 16.55 26.06 1.16
N MET A 83 16.50 24.89 1.81
CA MET A 83 17.70 24.14 2.18
C MET A 83 18.47 23.63 0.96
N LEU A 84 17.77 23.15 -0.07
CA LEU A 84 18.38 22.72 -1.31
C LEU A 84 19.10 23.89 -2.01
N HIS A 85 18.44 25.04 -2.12
CA HIS A 85 19.03 26.23 -2.70
C HIS A 85 20.29 26.68 -1.94
N LEU A 86 20.23 26.70 -0.61
CA LEU A 86 21.39 27.04 0.23
C LEU A 86 22.59 26.12 -0.07
N TYR A 87 22.36 24.82 -0.19
CA TYR A 87 23.42 23.86 -0.49
C TYR A 87 23.94 23.96 -1.92
N MET A 88 23.05 24.17 -2.89
CA MET A 88 23.42 24.39 -4.28
C MET A 88 24.29 25.65 -4.44
N ASP A 89 23.92 26.74 -3.77
CA ASP A 89 24.70 27.98 -3.74
C ASP A 89 26.09 27.77 -3.11
N ALA A 90 26.16 27.04 -1.99
CA ALA A 90 27.43 26.71 -1.34
C ALA A 90 28.35 25.86 -2.23
N LEU A 91 27.78 25.05 -3.12
CA LEU A 91 28.50 24.23 -4.09
C LEU A 91 28.77 24.95 -5.43
N GLY A 92 28.30 26.19 -5.61
CA GLY A 92 28.43 26.93 -6.86
C GLY A 92 27.56 26.37 -8.00
N MET A 93 26.53 25.59 -7.67
CA MET A 93 25.56 25.04 -8.62
C MET A 93 24.39 26.03 -8.74
N ARG A 94 24.37 26.88 -9.77
CA ARG A 94 23.26 27.81 -10.07
C ARG A 94 22.65 27.53 -11.43
#